data_AF-N1UNQ8-F1
#
_entry.id   AF-N1UNQ8-F1
#
_cell.length_a   1.000
_cell.length_b   1.000
_cell.length_c   1.000
_cell.angle_alpha   90.00
_cell.angle_beta   90.00
_cell.angle_gamma   90.00
#
_symmetry.space_group_name_H-M   'P 1'
#
loop_
_entity.id
_entity.type
_entity.pdbx_description
1 polymer ?
#
loop_
_entity_poly.entity_id
_entity_poly.type
_entity_poly.pdbx_seq_one_letter_code
_entity_poly.pdbx_strand_id
1 'polypeptide(L)'
;MSLAPIALFVYNRPEHTKRTIDSLSNNDYAEQSELFVFCDGPKPNTNMDKIREVRSIVKQATGFKKVIVYEKENNVGLAKSIISGVTELVTKHGKIIVLEDDMITSKYFLTYLNHGLEYYENLNQVVSIHAYRLPFTAKTPETYFLRGADCWGWATWKRGWDLFEVDGQKLLDKLISEN
;
A
#
# COMPACT_ATOMS: atom_id res chain seq x y z
N MET A 1 12.70 1.28 16.66
CA MET A 1 12.06 1.06 15.35
C MET A 1 11.94 2.37 14.56
N SER A 2 12.39 2.39 13.30
CA SER A 2 12.04 3.44 12.32
C SER A 2 10.76 3.04 11.60
N LEU A 3 9.75 3.91 11.51
CA LEU A 3 8.46 3.57 10.89
C LEU A 3 8.53 3.63 9.37
N ALA A 4 7.84 2.70 8.70
CA ALA A 4 7.73 2.71 7.25
C ALA A 4 6.81 3.86 6.77
N PRO A 5 7.16 4.55 5.66
CA PRO A 5 6.23 5.47 5.02
C PRO A 5 4.99 4.73 4.54
N ILE A 6 3.83 5.40 4.61
CA ILE A 6 2.56 4.87 4.15
C ILE A 6 2.28 5.45 2.76
N ALA A 7 2.06 4.60 1.77
CA ALA A 7 1.61 4.96 0.43
C ALA A 7 0.13 4.64 0.28
N LEU A 8 -0.69 5.66 0.04
CA LEU A 8 -2.12 5.54 -0.22
C LEU A 8 -2.42 5.92 -1.66
N PHE A 9 -2.97 4.99 -2.44
CA PHE A 9 -3.33 5.21 -3.84
C PHE A 9 -4.84 5.48 -3.95
N VAL A 10 -5.21 6.65 -4.49
CA VAL A 10 -6.60 7.10 -4.56
C VAL A 10 -6.97 7.60 -5.96
N TYR A 11 -8.26 7.57 -6.30
CA TYR A 11 -8.74 8.13 -7.57
C TYR A 11 -9.98 9.03 -7.43
N ASN A 12 -11.19 8.47 -7.51
CA ASN A 12 -12.43 9.24 -7.65
C ASN A 12 -13.56 8.71 -6.75
N ARG A 13 -13.20 8.15 -5.60
CA ARG A 13 -14.12 7.61 -4.59
C ARG A 13 -14.02 8.42 -3.28
N PRO A 14 -14.66 9.60 -3.18
CA PRO A 14 -14.52 10.48 -2.02
C PRO A 14 -14.90 9.81 -0.69
N GLU A 15 -16.05 9.14 -0.65
CA GLU A 15 -16.54 8.49 0.59
C GLU A 15 -15.59 7.39 1.07
N HIS A 16 -15.16 6.51 0.15
CA HIS A 16 -14.21 5.45 0.47
C HIS A 16 -12.87 6.04 0.92
N THR A 17 -12.34 7.02 0.18
CA THR A 17 -11.09 7.71 0.52
C THR A 17 -11.16 8.29 1.93
N LYS A 18 -12.26 8.98 2.26
CA LYS A 18 -12.45 9.56 3.59
C LYS A 18 -12.45 8.48 4.67
N ARG A 19 -13.21 7.41 4.48
CA ARG A 19 -13.29 6.31 5.46
C ARG A 19 -11.95 5.61 5.65
N THR A 20 -11.19 5.43 4.58
CA THR A 20 -9.84 4.86 4.63
C THR A 20 -8.92 5.75 5.46
N ILE A 21 -8.85 7.05 5.16
CA ILE A 21 -8.04 8.03 5.91
C ILE A 21 -8.46 8.09 7.37
N ASP A 22 -9.76 8.19 7.65
CA ASP A 22 -10.29 8.24 9.02
C ASP A 22 -9.89 6.98 9.80
N SER A 23 -10.01 5.78 9.20
CA SER A 23 -9.60 4.54 9.87
C SER A 23 -8.10 4.48 10.10
N LEU A 24 -7.31 4.96 9.13
CA LEU A 24 -5.86 4.95 9.17
C LEU A 24 -5.32 5.97 10.19
N SER A 25 -5.92 7.16 10.31
CA SER A 25 -5.52 8.17 11.30
C SER A 25 -5.80 7.74 12.74
N ASN A 26 -6.70 6.78 12.95
CA ASN A 26 -7.02 6.18 14.25
C ASN A 26 -6.11 4.99 14.62
N ASN A 27 -5.12 4.66 13.79
CA ASN A 27 -4.17 3.59 14.11
C ASN A 27 -3.15 4.02 15.16
N ASP A 28 -2.68 3.05 15.93
CA ASP A 28 -1.42 3.19 16.65
C ASP A 28 -0.31 3.52 15.65
N TYR A 29 0.61 4.42 16.02
CA TYR A 29 1.67 4.96 15.17
C TYR A 29 1.26 5.91 14.02
N ALA A 30 -0.02 6.20 13.81
CA ALA A 30 -0.45 7.12 12.75
C ALA A 30 0.22 8.51 12.89
N GLU A 31 0.16 9.12 14.09
CA GLU A 31 0.72 10.45 14.37
C GLU A 31 2.26 10.53 14.18
N GLN A 32 2.96 9.40 14.19
CA GLN A 32 4.42 9.35 13.95
C GLN A 32 4.77 8.95 12.51
N SER A 33 3.78 8.54 11.72
CA SER A 33 3.95 8.04 10.36
C SER A 33 3.82 9.16 9.33
N GLU A 34 4.58 9.04 8.25
CA GLU A 34 4.49 9.92 7.09
C GLU A 34 3.57 9.26 6.05
N LEU A 35 2.51 9.97 5.66
CA LEU A 35 1.53 9.54 4.67
C LEU A 35 1.80 10.21 3.33
N PHE A 36 2.01 9.40 2.30
CA PHE A 36 2.19 9.80 0.91
C PHE A 36 0.96 9.36 0.13
N VAL A 37 0.20 10.32 -0.40
CA VAL A 37 -1.05 10.06 -1.12
C VAL A 37 -0.83 10.31 -2.60
N PHE A 38 -1.06 9.28 -3.41
CA PHE A 38 -0.95 9.33 -4.87
C PHE A 38 -2.36 9.42 -5.46
N CYS A 39 -2.73 10.62 -5.91
CA CYS A 39 -3.99 10.88 -6.59
C CYS A 39 -3.82 10.74 -8.11
N ASP A 40 -4.46 9.75 -8.71
CA ASP A 40 -4.44 9.61 -10.17
C ASP A 40 -5.22 10.74 -10.86
N GLY A 41 -4.90 10.98 -12.14
CA GLY A 41 -5.58 11.99 -12.95
C GLY A 41 -6.86 11.46 -13.60
N PRO A 42 -7.69 12.33 -14.18
CA PRO A 42 -8.92 11.95 -14.88
C PRO A 42 -8.66 11.09 -16.11
N LYS A 43 -9.55 10.11 -16.35
CA LYS A 43 -9.72 9.48 -17.67
C LYS A 43 -10.49 10.43 -18.60
N PRO A 44 -10.41 10.26 -19.93
CA PRO A 44 -11.29 10.99 -20.85
C PRO A 44 -12.76 10.91 -20.41
N ASN A 45 -13.47 12.03 -20.44
CA ASN A 45 -14.88 12.16 -20.02
C ASN A 45 -15.17 11.87 -18.53
N THR A 46 -14.16 11.89 -17.66
CA THR A 46 -14.38 11.73 -16.21
C THR A 46 -15.01 12.99 -15.61
N ASN A 47 -16.01 12.80 -14.75
CA ASN A 47 -16.50 13.87 -13.89
C ASN A 47 -15.39 14.29 -12.90
N MET A 48 -14.89 15.52 -13.09
CA MET A 48 -13.80 16.09 -12.29
C MET A 48 -14.19 16.37 -10.84
N ASP A 49 -15.47 16.50 -10.51
CA ASP A 49 -15.91 16.91 -9.17
C ASP A 49 -15.51 15.88 -8.12
N LYS A 50 -15.66 14.58 -8.41
CA LYS A 50 -15.22 13.50 -7.51
C LYS A 50 -13.71 13.50 -7.28
N ILE A 51 -12.92 13.80 -8.32
CA ILE A 51 -11.46 13.88 -8.21
C ILE A 51 -11.05 15.09 -7.38
N ARG A 52 -11.69 16.24 -7.60
CA ARG A 52 -11.46 17.46 -6.80
C ARG A 52 -11.82 17.23 -5.33
N GLU A 53 -12.93 16.53 -5.08
CA GLU A 53 -13.36 16.18 -3.73
C GLU A 53 -12.35 15.25 -3.04
N VAL A 54 -11.90 14.18 -3.70
CA VAL A 54 -10.81 13.31 -3.21
C VAL A 54 -9.55 14.12 -2.89
N ARG A 55 -9.10 14.99 -3.80
CA ARG A 55 -7.92 15.86 -3.60
C ARG A 55 -8.11 16.81 -2.42
N SER A 56 -9.31 17.32 -2.21
CA SER A 56 -9.64 18.16 -1.07
C SER A 56 -9.57 17.38 0.25
N ILE A 57 -10.16 16.17 0.28
CA ILE A 57 -10.15 15.27 1.44
C ILE A 57 -8.71 14.95 1.86
N VAL A 58 -7.86 14.52 0.92
CA VAL A 58 -6.49 14.07 1.24
C VAL A 58 -5.59 15.23 1.69
N LYS A 59 -5.81 16.45 1.18
CA LYS A 59 -5.07 17.65 1.61
C LYS A 59 -5.45 18.11 3.02
N GLN A 60 -6.67 17.80 3.45
CA GLN A 60 -7.18 18.11 4.78
C GLN A 60 -6.93 16.97 5.78
N ALA A 61 -6.29 15.88 5.37
CA ALA A 61 -6.00 14.75 6.25
C ALA A 61 -5.09 15.19 7.41
N THR A 62 -5.48 14.83 8.63
CA THR A 62 -4.75 15.07 9.88
C THR A 62 -4.54 13.74 10.62
N GLY A 63 -3.83 13.76 11.76
CA GLY A 63 -3.51 12.54 12.52
C GLY A 63 -2.28 11.77 12.00
N PHE A 64 -1.46 12.43 11.17
CA PHE A 64 -0.18 11.91 10.68
C PHE A 64 0.95 12.88 10.99
N LYS A 65 2.19 12.39 11.08
CA LYS A 65 3.38 13.24 11.25
C LYS A 65 3.52 14.24 10.10
N LYS A 66 3.24 13.77 8.89
CA LYS A 66 3.29 14.55 7.66
C LYS A 66 2.40 13.90 6.61
N VAL A 67 1.68 14.73 5.85
CA VAL A 67 0.91 14.30 4.67
C VAL A 67 1.52 14.96 3.43
N ILE A 68 1.86 14.16 2.42
CA ILE A 68 2.40 14.59 1.12
C ILE A 68 1.47 14.08 0.04
N VAL A 69 0.98 14.97 -0.82
CA VAL A 69 0.01 14.63 -1.87
C VAL A 69 0.64 14.82 -3.25
N TYR A 70 0.59 13.79 -4.08
CA TYR A 70 0.99 13.82 -5.48
C TYR A 70 -0.25 13.75 -6.36
N GLU A 71 -0.44 14.77 -7.19
CA GLU A 71 -1.57 14.84 -8.12
C GLU A 71 -1.08 14.66 -9.55
N LYS A 72 -1.63 13.67 -10.26
CA LYS A 72 -1.37 13.49 -11.68
C LYS A 72 -2.36 14.31 -12.52
N GLU A 73 -1.89 14.83 -13.65
CA GLU A 73 -2.74 15.55 -14.60
C GLU A 73 -3.61 14.61 -15.43
N ASN A 74 -3.12 13.40 -15.72
CA ASN A 74 -3.78 12.39 -16.54
C ASN A 74 -3.86 11.04 -15.81
N ASN A 75 -4.89 10.26 -16.09
CA ASN A 75 -5.00 8.90 -15.54
C ASN A 75 -3.89 8.00 -16.09
N VAL A 76 -2.99 7.54 -15.23
CA VAL A 76 -1.96 6.55 -15.61
C VAL A 76 -2.40 5.11 -15.34
N GLY A 77 -3.47 4.94 -14.55
CA GLY A 77 -3.98 3.64 -14.14
C GLY A 77 -3.30 3.12 -12.87
N LEU A 78 -4.07 2.36 -12.10
CA LEU A 78 -3.69 1.89 -10.76
C LEU A 78 -2.35 1.16 -10.73
N ALA A 79 -2.15 0.17 -11.60
CA ALA A 79 -0.91 -0.62 -11.62
C ALA A 79 0.34 0.25 -11.83
N LYS A 80 0.31 1.17 -12.81
CA LYS A 80 1.44 2.09 -13.05
C LYS A 80 1.64 3.05 -11.89
N SER A 81 0.54 3.52 -11.28
CA SER A 81 0.60 4.38 -10.11
C SER A 81 1.29 3.68 -8.94
N ILE A 82 0.85 2.46 -8.60
CA ILE A 82 1.43 1.62 -7.54
C ILE A 82 2.91 1.36 -7.82
N ILE A 83 3.24 0.83 -9.01
CA ILE A 83 4.64 0.47 -9.34
C ILE A 83 5.55 1.70 -9.18
N SER A 84 5.15 2.86 -9.73
CA SER A 84 5.97 4.08 -9.64
C SER A 84 6.07 4.61 -8.20
N GLY A 85 4.96 4.74 -7.49
CA GLY A 85 4.94 5.28 -6.12
C GLY A 85 5.65 4.38 -5.12
N VAL A 86 5.45 3.06 -5.21
CA VAL A 86 6.15 2.08 -4.37
C VAL A 86 7.65 2.11 -4.67
N THR A 87 8.05 2.09 -5.94
CA THR A 87 9.47 2.12 -6.32
C THR A 87 10.16 3.37 -5.81
N GLU A 88 9.56 4.55 -5.96
CA GLU A 88 10.12 5.81 -5.47
C GLU A 88 10.35 5.79 -3.96
N LEU A 89 9.30 5.44 -3.20
CA LEU A 89 9.35 5.49 -1.74
C LEU A 89 10.23 4.39 -1.15
N VAL A 90 10.13 3.15 -1.64
CA VAL A 90 10.93 2.04 -1.10
C VAL A 90 12.41 2.20 -1.42
N THR A 91 12.77 2.81 -2.56
CA THR A 91 14.17 3.13 -2.90
C THR A 91 14.75 4.15 -1.94
N LYS A 92 13.95 5.16 -1.54
CA LYS A 92 14.38 6.23 -0.64
C LYS A 92 14.39 5.81 0.83
N HIS A 93 13.40 5.03 1.26
CA HIS A 93 13.16 4.74 2.67
C HIS A 93 13.53 3.31 3.08
N GLY A 94 13.86 2.43 2.14
CA GLY A 94 14.24 1.03 2.38
C GLY A 94 13.08 0.09 2.69
N LYS A 95 11.91 0.61 3.06
CA LYS A 95 10.66 -0.13 3.35
C LYS A 95 9.43 0.75 3.16
N ILE A 96 8.26 0.14 3.08
CA ILE A 96 7.00 0.83 2.76
C ILE A 96 5.78 0.04 3.24
N ILE A 97 4.69 0.74 3.56
CA ILE A 97 3.33 0.20 3.75
C ILE A 97 2.43 0.73 2.63
N VAL A 98 1.61 -0.11 2.01
CA VAL A 98 0.82 0.21 0.82
C VAL A 98 -0.67 -0.06 1.05
N LEU A 99 -1.51 0.92 0.73
CA LEU A 99 -2.98 0.86 0.78
C LEU A 99 -3.62 1.50 -0.47
N GLU A 100 -4.88 1.17 -0.70
CA GLU A 100 -5.76 1.78 -1.71
C GLU A 100 -6.94 2.48 -1.02
N ASP A 101 -7.76 3.21 -1.78
CA ASP A 101 -8.79 4.09 -1.24
C ASP A 101 -10.04 3.40 -0.65
N ASP A 102 -10.14 2.06 -0.73
CA ASP A 102 -11.31 1.28 -0.33
C ASP A 102 -11.08 0.31 0.84
N MET A 103 -10.20 0.68 1.79
CA MET A 103 -9.83 -0.15 2.93
C MET A 103 -10.25 0.46 4.28
N ILE A 104 -10.73 -0.37 5.20
CA ILE A 104 -10.93 0.02 6.60
C ILE A 104 -9.93 -0.75 7.45
N THR A 105 -9.01 -0.02 8.07
CA THR A 105 -7.97 -0.64 8.89
C THR A 105 -8.43 -0.83 10.33
N SER A 106 -7.99 -1.93 10.96
CA SER A 106 -8.01 -2.06 12.42
C SER A 106 -7.06 -1.06 13.07
N LYS A 107 -7.30 -0.67 14.33
CA LYS A 107 -6.41 0.20 15.12
C LYS A 107 -4.96 -0.28 15.17
N TYR A 108 -4.75 -1.59 15.09
CA TYR A 108 -3.43 -2.22 15.19
C TYR A 108 -2.75 -2.50 13.84
N PHE A 109 -3.33 -2.05 12.73
CA PHE A 109 -2.83 -2.37 11.39
C PHE A 109 -1.40 -1.85 11.18
N LEU A 110 -1.12 -0.59 11.52
CA LEU A 110 0.23 -0.03 11.39
C LEU A 110 1.23 -0.68 12.36
N THR A 111 0.81 -0.99 13.58
CA THR A 111 1.63 -1.73 14.56
C THR A 111 2.04 -3.09 14.02
N TYR A 112 1.07 -3.85 13.51
CA TYR A 112 1.31 -5.18 12.95
C TYR A 112 2.30 -5.15 11.78
N LEU A 113 2.09 -4.25 10.82
CA LEU A 113 2.97 -4.15 9.66
C LEU A 113 4.37 -3.68 10.03
N ASN A 114 4.51 -2.67 10.90
CA ASN A 114 5.84 -2.19 11.31
C ASN A 114 6.60 -3.23 12.14
N HIS A 115 5.93 -3.92 13.06
CA HIS A 115 6.55 -5.01 13.82
C HIS A 115 6.96 -6.17 12.90
N GLY A 116 6.13 -6.54 11.92
CA GLY A 116 6.49 -7.54 10.91
C GLY A 116 7.70 -7.11 10.09
N LEU A 117 7.76 -5.85 9.67
CA LEU A 117 8.89 -5.28 8.94
C LEU A 117 10.20 -5.29 9.76
N GLU A 118 10.13 -5.09 11.07
CA GLU A 118 11.30 -5.15 11.96
C GLU A 118 11.70 -6.60 12.25
N TYR A 119 10.74 -7.45 12.60
CA TYR A 119 10.99 -8.84 12.98
C TYR A 119 11.56 -9.70 11.84
N TYR A 120 11.05 -9.53 10.62
CA TYR A 120 11.46 -10.31 9.46
C TYR A 120 12.51 -9.61 8.58
N GLU A 121 13.09 -8.50 9.02
CA GLU A 121 14.00 -7.67 8.21
C GLU A 121 15.13 -8.48 7.56
N ASN A 122 15.75 -9.38 8.33
CA ASN A 122 16.90 -10.19 7.89
C ASN A 122 16.51 -11.59 7.38
N LEU A 123 15.23 -11.94 7.35
CA LEU A 123 14.77 -13.23 6.85
C LEU A 123 14.42 -13.12 5.36
N ASN A 124 15.39 -13.40 4.49
CA ASN A 124 15.25 -13.23 3.04
C ASN A 124 14.15 -14.09 2.39
N GLN A 125 13.67 -15.13 3.07
CA GLN A 125 12.54 -15.95 2.61
C GLN A 125 11.19 -15.23 2.74
N VAL A 126 11.11 -14.17 3.54
CA VAL A 126 9.91 -13.35 3.71
C VAL A 126 10.05 -12.09 2.86
N VAL A 127 9.17 -11.94 1.87
CA VAL A 127 9.21 -10.84 0.89
C VAL A 127 8.30 -9.69 1.29
N SER A 128 7.18 -9.99 1.96
CA SER A 128 6.18 -9.00 2.35
C SER A 128 5.41 -9.44 3.60
N ILE A 129 4.79 -8.47 4.26
CA ILE A 129 3.84 -8.67 5.35
C ILE A 129 2.46 -8.28 4.84
N HIS A 130 1.46 -9.15 4.99
CA HIS A 130 0.09 -8.89 4.58
C HIS A 130 -0.82 -8.76 5.80
N ALA A 131 -1.72 -7.77 5.77
CA ALA A 131 -2.71 -7.54 6.82
C ALA A 131 -4.13 -7.95 6.41
N TYR A 132 -4.29 -8.52 5.21
CA TYR A 132 -5.53 -9.15 4.78
C TYR A 132 -5.43 -10.68 4.87
N ARG A 133 -6.52 -11.31 5.29
CA ARG A 133 -6.69 -12.76 5.29
C ARG A 133 -7.94 -13.12 4.51
N LEU A 134 -7.83 -14.12 3.63
CA LEU A 134 -8.95 -14.69 2.90
C LEU A 134 -10.06 -15.19 3.86
N PRO A 135 -11.34 -15.00 3.53
CA PRO A 135 -12.46 -15.37 4.39
C PRO A 135 -12.71 -16.89 4.32
N PHE A 136 -11.91 -17.67 5.02
CA PHE A 136 -12.09 -19.13 5.12
C PHE A 136 -12.34 -19.57 6.57
N THR A 137 -13.10 -20.65 6.72
CA THR A 137 -13.60 -21.15 8.01
C THR A 137 -12.62 -22.06 8.75
N ALA A 138 -11.53 -22.47 8.12
CA ALA A 138 -10.53 -23.31 8.75
C ALA A 138 -9.83 -22.57 9.90
N LYS A 139 -9.56 -23.31 10.99
CA LYS A 139 -8.75 -22.82 12.10
C LYS A 139 -7.31 -22.63 11.62
N THR A 140 -6.77 -21.43 11.83
CA THR A 140 -5.37 -21.11 11.56
C THR A 140 -4.69 -20.69 12.85
N PRO A 141 -3.36 -20.75 12.89
CA PRO A 141 -2.59 -19.94 13.83
C PRO A 141 -2.91 -18.44 13.66
N GLU A 142 -2.49 -17.63 14.64
CA GLU A 142 -2.64 -16.17 14.61
C GLU A 142 -1.89 -15.53 13.44
N THR A 143 -0.72 -16.07 13.10
CA THR A 143 0.09 -15.69 11.93
C THR A 143 0.63 -16.92 11.23
N TYR A 144 0.80 -16.85 9.91
CA TYR A 144 1.31 -17.95 9.10
C TYR A 144 1.98 -17.43 7.84
N PHE A 145 2.84 -18.26 7.25
CA PHE A 145 3.45 -17.97 5.95
C PHE A 145 2.57 -18.50 4.81
N LEU A 146 2.47 -17.72 3.75
CA LEU A 146 1.82 -18.10 2.50
C LEU A 146 2.81 -17.91 1.35
N ARG A 147 2.81 -18.82 0.38
CA ARG A 147 3.57 -18.64 -0.86
C ARG A 147 2.74 -17.77 -1.81
N GLY A 148 3.29 -16.63 -2.21
CA GLY A 148 2.63 -15.67 -3.08
C GLY A 148 2.65 -14.26 -2.49
N ALA A 149 2.05 -13.33 -3.21
CA ALA A 149 1.80 -11.97 -2.73
C ALA A 149 0.31 -11.69 -2.88
N ASP A 150 -0.31 -11.20 -1.79
CA ASP A 150 -1.70 -10.77 -1.78
C ASP A 150 -1.80 -9.23 -1.85
N CYS A 151 -2.97 -8.73 -2.20
CA CYS A 151 -3.25 -7.29 -2.17
C CYS A 151 -3.84 -6.87 -0.81
N TRP A 152 -4.39 -5.64 -0.76
CA TRP A 152 -5.22 -5.15 0.34
C TRP A 152 -4.52 -4.94 1.69
N GLY A 153 -3.55 -4.01 1.69
CA GLY A 153 -2.83 -3.63 2.91
C GLY A 153 -1.65 -4.55 3.14
N TRP A 154 -0.50 -4.12 2.63
CA TRP A 154 0.73 -4.90 2.70
C TRP A 154 1.94 -4.00 2.93
N ALA A 155 3.04 -4.61 3.33
CA ALA A 155 4.29 -3.94 3.56
C ALA A 155 5.45 -4.75 2.97
N THR A 156 6.48 -4.07 2.50
CA THR A 156 7.69 -4.73 2.01
C THR A 156 8.93 -3.88 2.28
N TRP A 157 10.09 -4.50 2.06
CA TRP A 157 11.39 -3.86 2.04
C TRP A 157 11.84 -3.66 0.59
N LYS A 158 12.84 -2.81 0.38
CA LYS A 158 13.48 -2.66 -0.92
C LYS A 158 13.98 -4.01 -1.44
N ARG A 159 14.58 -4.84 -0.58
CA ARG A 159 15.03 -6.20 -0.95
C ARG A 159 13.90 -7.10 -1.45
N GLY A 160 12.67 -6.90 -0.97
CA GLY A 160 11.51 -7.66 -1.44
C GLY A 160 10.96 -7.09 -2.74
N TRP A 161 10.88 -5.77 -2.83
CA TRP A 161 10.43 -5.07 -4.03
C TRP A 161 11.37 -5.26 -5.23
N ASP A 162 12.68 -5.37 -5.01
CA ASP A 162 13.66 -5.61 -6.08
C ASP A 162 13.48 -6.98 -6.78
N LEU A 163 12.69 -7.89 -6.20
CA LEU A 163 12.32 -9.17 -6.81
C LEU A 163 11.07 -9.09 -7.69
N PHE A 164 10.36 -7.96 -7.67
CA PHE A 164 9.13 -7.76 -8.44
C PHE A 164 9.43 -7.78 -9.94
N GLU A 165 8.72 -8.65 -10.66
CA GLU A 165 8.73 -8.73 -12.11
C GLU A 165 7.32 -8.46 -12.62
N VAL A 166 7.22 -7.48 -13.54
CA VAL A 166 5.94 -7.05 -14.10
C VAL A 166 5.53 -7.90 -15.29
N ASP A 167 6.49 -8.52 -15.98
CA ASP A 167 6.22 -9.38 -17.13
C ASP A 167 5.85 -10.80 -16.68
N GLY A 168 4.56 -11.08 -16.68
CA GLY A 168 4.03 -12.41 -16.37
C GLY A 168 4.49 -13.51 -17.34
N GLN A 169 4.76 -13.18 -18.61
CA GLN A 169 5.25 -14.16 -19.58
C GLN A 169 6.67 -14.59 -19.23
N LYS A 170 7.53 -13.64 -18.87
CA LYS A 170 8.89 -13.94 -18.40
C LYS A 170 8.89 -14.85 -17.18
N LEU A 171 7.95 -14.65 -16.25
CA LEU A 171 7.80 -15.52 -15.07
C LEU A 171 7.33 -16.93 -15.47
N LEU A 172 6.37 -17.03 -16.39
CA LEU A 172 5.87 -18.31 -16.90
C LEU A 172 6.97 -19.10 -17.61
N ASP A 173 7.71 -18.45 -18.51
CA ASP A 173 8.80 -19.08 -19.26
C ASP A 173 9.88 -19.62 -18.34
N LYS A 174 10.20 -18.87 -17.27
CA LYS A 174 11.13 -19.32 -16.23
C LYS A 174 10.64 -20.59 -15.55
N LEU A 175 9.39 -20.63 -15.11
CA LEU A 175 8.79 -21.82 -14.47
C LEU A 175 8.78 -23.05 -15.39
N ILE A 176 8.55 -22.85 -16.69
CA ILE A 176 8.59 -23.94 -17.67
C ILE A 176 10.02 -24.44 -17.85
N SER A 177 11.02 -23.55 -17.90
CA SER A 177 12.44 -23.93 -18.08
C SER A 177 13.08 -24.63 -16.89
N GLU A 178 12.51 -24.47 -15.69
CA GLU A 178 12.99 -25.07 -14.44
C GLU A 178 12.37 -26.47 -14.17
N ASN A 179 11.42 -26.91 -15.00
CA ASN A 179 10.83 -28.26 -14.99
C ASN A 179 11.40 -29.14 -16.09
#